data_AF-A0A6L5PK96-F1
#
_entry.id   AF-A0A6L5PK96-F1
#
_cell.length_a   1.000
_cell.length_b   1.000
_cell.length_c   1.000
_cell.angle_alpha   90.00
_cell.angle_beta   90.00
_cell.angle_gamma   90.00
#
_symmetry.space_group_name_H-M   'P 1'
#
loop_
_entity.id
_entity.type
_entity.pdbx_description
1 polymer ?
#
loop_
_entity_poly.entity_id
_entity_poly.type
_entity_poly.pdbx_seq_one_letter_code
_entity_poly.pdbx_strand_id
1 'polypeptide(L)'
;MSGLSTYTQNAILNWLKGTTMPSAPAAVYVGLFNGDPTDAGSGGAEVTTTVRAAGRVAATFGNITGNTSIANSADVDFGQAAGAATASHFGLFSAASGGQLLASGALAASQSIVATNLVKFATGALTVTVD
;
A
#
# COMPACT_ATOMS: atom_id res chain seq x y z
N MET A 1 -9.98 1.04 -7.74
CA MET A 1 -10.11 2.04 -6.65
C MET A 1 -9.39 1.50 -5.45
N SER A 2 -8.69 2.34 -4.69
CA SER A 2 -8.13 1.91 -3.41
C SER A 2 -9.24 1.85 -2.36
N GLY A 3 -9.30 0.78 -1.59
CA GLY A 3 -10.21 0.61 -0.46
C GLY A 3 -9.46 0.71 0.87
N LEU A 4 -10.12 1.24 1.90
CA LEU A 4 -9.63 1.15 3.27
C LEU A 4 -9.70 -0.31 3.73
N SER A 5 -8.70 -0.77 4.48
CA SER A 5 -8.75 -2.11 5.07
C SER A 5 -9.84 -2.23 6.13
N THR A 6 -10.25 -3.47 6.45
CA THR A 6 -11.16 -3.76 7.56
C THR A 6 -10.65 -3.19 8.89
N TYR A 7 -9.32 -3.15 9.09
CA TYR A 7 -8.71 -2.54 10.26
C TYR A 7 -9.01 -1.04 10.33
N THR A 8 -8.78 -0.31 9.24
CA THR A 8 -9.01 1.14 9.18
C THR A 8 -10.50 1.48 9.25
N GLN A 9 -11.35 0.73 8.55
CA GLN A 9 -12.81 0.87 8.62
C GLN A 9 -13.32 0.72 10.06
N ASN A 10 -12.88 -0.33 10.77
CA ASN A 10 -13.26 -0.54 12.17
C ASN A 10 -12.75 0.56 13.10
N ALA A 11 -11.56 1.10 12.86
CA ALA A 11 -11.02 2.22 13.63
C ALA A 11 -11.89 3.48 13.47
N ILE A 12 -12.29 3.81 12.23
CA ILE A 12 -13.19 4.93 11.94
C ILE A 12 -14.57 4.71 12.59
N LEU A 13 -15.15 3.51 12.46
CA LEU A 13 -16.45 3.19 13.07
C LEU A 13 -16.40 3.28 14.60
N ASN A 14 -15.31 2.86 15.23
CA ASN A 14 -15.13 3.04 16.67
C ASN A 14 -14.96 4.50 17.07
N TRP A 15 -14.30 5.30 16.24
CA TRP A 15 -14.16 6.73 16.46
C TRP A 15 -15.50 7.47 16.40
N LEU A 16 -16.34 7.14 15.41
CA LEU A 16 -17.70 7.66 15.31
C LEU A 16 -18.58 7.31 16.53
N LYS A 17 -18.30 6.18 17.20
CA LYS A 17 -18.98 5.77 18.44
C LYS A 17 -18.39 6.40 19.72
N GLY A 18 -17.38 7.26 19.61
CA GLY A 18 -16.78 7.98 20.74
C GLY A 18 -15.51 7.35 21.32
N THR A 19 -14.93 6.33 20.68
CA THR A 19 -13.62 5.80 21.06
C THR A 19 -12.49 6.61 20.42
N THR A 20 -11.35 6.78 21.07
CA THR A 20 -10.21 7.47 20.45
C THR A 20 -9.67 6.67 19.25
N MET A 21 -9.32 7.38 18.16
CA MET A 21 -8.59 6.77 17.03
C MET A 21 -7.24 6.21 17.51
N PRO A 22 -6.77 5.09 16.94
CA PRO A 22 -5.40 4.63 17.15
C PRO A 22 -4.39 5.72 16.77
N SER A 23 -3.23 5.72 17.43
CA SER A 23 -2.14 6.60 17.06
C SER A 23 -1.76 6.40 15.58
N ALA A 24 -1.50 7.51 14.89
CA ALA A 24 -1.07 7.46 13.50
C ALA A 24 0.22 6.62 13.37
N PRO A 25 0.35 5.79 12.30
CA PRO A 25 1.59 5.09 12.02
C PRO A 25 2.76 6.07 11.88
N ALA A 26 3.91 5.74 12.46
CA ALA A 26 5.12 6.56 12.32
C ALA A 26 5.62 6.64 10.87
N ALA A 27 5.35 5.59 10.08
CA ALA A 27 5.57 5.56 8.65
C ALA A 27 4.52 4.63 8.01
N VAL A 28 4.19 4.91 6.74
CA VAL A 28 3.35 4.06 5.91
C VAL A 28 4.24 3.35 4.90
N TYR A 29 4.03 2.05 4.72
CA TYR A 29 4.85 1.21 3.86
C TYR A 29 4.03 0.62 2.73
N VAL A 30 4.61 0.56 1.53
CA VAL A 30 3.99 0.02 0.33
C VAL A 30 4.49 -1.41 0.08
N GLY A 31 3.55 -2.33 -0.04
CA GLY A 31 3.76 -3.70 -0.49
C GLY A 31 3.11 -3.95 -1.85
N LEU A 32 3.65 -4.94 -2.58
CA LEU A 32 3.16 -5.39 -3.88
C LEU A 32 2.44 -6.73 -3.73
N PHE A 33 1.31 -6.89 -4.41
CA PHE A 33 0.46 -8.07 -4.33
C PHE A 33 0.15 -8.64 -5.72
N ASN A 34 0.20 -9.97 -5.81
CA ASN A 34 -0.39 -10.73 -6.91
C ASN A 34 -1.81 -11.19 -6.51
N GLY A 35 -2.81 -10.58 -7.11
CA GLY A 35 -4.22 -10.74 -6.73
C GLY A 35 -4.65 -9.73 -5.67
N ASP A 36 -5.94 -9.69 -5.41
CA ASP A 36 -6.53 -8.74 -4.46
C ASP A 36 -6.17 -9.15 -3.01
N PRO A 37 -5.47 -8.30 -2.24
CA PRO A 37 -5.21 -8.55 -0.82
C PRO A 37 -6.48 -8.68 0.03
N THR A 38 -7.64 -8.28 -0.50
CA THR A 38 -8.90 -8.03 0.20
C THR A 38 -8.75 -6.98 1.30
N ASP A 39 -9.88 -6.49 1.80
CA ASP A 39 -9.85 -5.52 2.90
C ASP A 39 -9.25 -6.11 4.20
N ALA A 40 -9.23 -7.44 4.33
CA ALA A 40 -8.63 -8.13 5.47
C ALA A 40 -7.12 -8.33 5.35
N GLY A 41 -6.51 -8.09 4.18
CA GLY A 41 -5.10 -8.37 3.92
C GLY A 41 -4.74 -9.86 3.93
N SER A 42 -5.73 -10.75 3.88
CA SER A 42 -5.57 -12.22 3.86
C SER A 42 -5.74 -12.83 2.47
N GLY A 43 -6.17 -12.03 1.49
CA GLY A 43 -6.24 -12.42 0.09
C GLY A 43 -4.94 -12.17 -0.65
N GLY A 44 -4.87 -12.65 -1.89
CA GLY A 44 -3.72 -12.47 -2.77
C GLY A 44 -2.42 -13.07 -2.20
N ALA A 45 -1.33 -12.93 -2.96
CA ALA A 45 0.00 -13.25 -2.49
C ALA A 45 0.83 -11.97 -2.42
N GLU A 46 1.37 -11.63 -1.25
CA GLU A 46 2.34 -10.55 -1.15
C GLU A 46 3.63 -10.97 -1.88
N VAL A 47 3.97 -10.26 -2.95
CA VAL A 47 5.17 -10.49 -3.75
C VAL A 47 6.31 -9.52 -3.41
N THR A 48 6.09 -8.64 -2.42
CA THR A 48 7.07 -7.63 -2.02
C THR A 48 8.44 -8.21 -1.73
N THR A 49 8.52 -9.30 -0.95
CA THR A 49 9.80 -9.93 -0.56
C THR A 49 10.48 -10.65 -1.72
N THR A 50 9.70 -11.12 -2.71
CA THR A 50 10.22 -11.65 -3.98
C THR A 50 10.86 -10.56 -4.83
N VAL A 51 10.24 -9.37 -4.88
CA VAL A 51 10.77 -8.22 -5.62
C VAL A 51 11.92 -7.56 -4.86
N ARG A 52 11.83 -7.46 -3.54
CA ARG A 52 12.79 -6.78 -2.67
C ARG A 52 12.90 -7.51 -1.33
N ALA A 53 14.03 -8.18 -1.11
CA ALA A 53 14.29 -8.96 0.10
C ALA A 53 14.21 -8.13 1.40
N ALA A 54 14.50 -6.81 1.33
CA ALA A 54 14.39 -5.89 2.46
C ALA A 54 12.94 -5.57 2.88
N GLY A 55 11.94 -6.10 2.15
CA GLY A 55 10.52 -5.92 2.44
C GLY A 55 9.96 -4.62 1.87
N ARG A 56 8.90 -4.13 2.50
CA ARG A 56 8.09 -3.00 2.03
C ARG A 56 8.88 -1.69 2.05
N VAL A 57 8.50 -0.76 1.17
CA VAL A 57 9.19 0.55 1.03
C VAL A 57 8.36 1.63 1.72
N ALA A 58 8.99 2.49 2.49
CA ALA A 58 8.29 3.62 3.10
C ALA A 58 7.80 4.59 2.02
N ALA A 59 6.55 5.05 2.13
CA ALA A 59 5.99 6.11 1.31
C ALA A 59 5.71 7.35 2.14
N THR A 60 5.96 8.51 1.53
CA THR A 60 5.51 9.81 2.02
C THR A 60 4.33 10.25 1.17
N PHE A 61 3.31 10.83 1.79
CA PHE A 61 2.13 11.36 1.10
C PHE A 61 2.09 12.88 1.17
N GLY A 62 1.56 13.50 0.12
CA GLY A 62 1.32 14.94 0.06
C GLY A 62 0.02 15.36 0.77
N ASN A 63 -0.37 16.61 0.54
CA ASN A 63 -1.63 17.16 1.05
C ASN A 63 -2.86 16.44 0.48
N ILE A 64 -3.96 16.50 1.24
CA ILE A 64 -5.27 16.03 0.78
C ILE A 64 -5.73 16.89 -0.40
N THR A 65 -6.18 16.22 -1.46
CA THR A 65 -6.73 16.82 -2.67
C THR A 65 -8.18 16.42 -2.84
N GLY A 66 -9.04 17.37 -3.22
CA GLY A 66 -10.45 17.11 -3.52
C GLY A 66 -11.25 16.55 -2.34
N ASN A 67 -10.77 16.75 -1.11
CA ASN A 67 -11.35 16.26 0.15
C ASN A 67 -11.39 14.73 0.32
N THR A 68 -10.92 13.96 -0.66
CA THR A 68 -11.06 12.50 -0.69
C THR A 68 -9.76 11.77 -0.95
N SER A 69 -8.72 12.43 -1.48
CA SER A 69 -7.55 11.74 -2.03
C SER A 69 -6.22 12.25 -1.52
N ILE A 70 -5.24 11.35 -1.39
CA ILE A 70 -3.82 11.65 -1.17
C ILE A 70 -2.99 10.90 -2.21
N ALA A 71 -1.83 11.46 -2.58
CA ALA A 71 -0.87 10.82 -3.47
C ALA A 71 0.54 10.85 -2.87
N ASN A 72 1.40 9.91 -3.28
CA ASN A 72 2.78 9.89 -2.82
C ASN A 72 3.53 11.16 -3.25
N SER A 73 4.24 11.79 -2.32
CA SER A 73 4.97 13.04 -2.52
C SER A 73 6.43 12.85 -2.95
N ALA A 74 6.91 11.60 -2.95
CA ALA A 74 8.23 11.22 -3.42
C ALA A 74 8.16 9.85 -4.12
N ASP A 75 9.19 9.53 -4.91
CA ASP A 75 9.33 8.22 -5.55
C ASP A 75 9.39 7.11 -4.48
N VAL A 76 8.54 6.10 -4.62
CA VAL A 76 8.59 4.88 -3.80
C VAL A 76 9.40 3.84 -4.57
N ASP A 77 10.69 3.79 -4.27
CA ASP A 77 11.66 2.97 -5.01
C ASP A 77 11.91 1.61 -4.33
N PHE A 78 11.53 0.53 -5.02
CA PHE A 78 11.82 -0.84 -4.59
C PHE A 78 13.21 -1.31 -5.06
N GLY A 79 13.88 -0.54 -5.90
CA GLY A 79 15.16 -0.87 -6.51
C GLY A 79 15.01 -1.89 -7.64
N GLN A 80 16.12 -2.56 -7.94
CA GLN A 80 16.12 -3.65 -8.91
C GLN A 80 15.45 -4.88 -8.30
N ALA A 81 14.51 -5.46 -9.04
CA ALA A 81 13.80 -6.66 -8.62
C ALA A 81 14.75 -7.83 -8.43
N ALA A 82 14.76 -8.41 -7.23
CA ALA A 82 15.57 -9.59 -6.90
C ALA A 82 15.04 -10.87 -7.56
N GLY A 83 13.74 -10.95 -7.80
CA GLY A 83 13.06 -12.08 -8.44
C GLY A 83 11.93 -11.64 -9.35
N ALA A 84 11.49 -12.57 -10.21
CA ALA A 84 10.35 -12.35 -11.08
C ALA A 84 9.04 -12.53 -10.30
N ALA A 85 8.07 -11.64 -10.53
CA ALA A 85 6.75 -11.69 -9.91
C ALA A 85 5.74 -10.93 -10.76
N THR A 86 4.44 -11.19 -10.54
CA THR A 86 3.38 -10.35 -11.11
C THR A 86 2.76 -9.53 -10.00
N ALA A 87 2.70 -8.20 -10.18
CA ALA A 87 2.00 -7.31 -9.26
C ALA A 87 0.74 -6.79 -9.93
N SER A 88 -0.43 -7.00 -9.32
CA SER A 88 -1.71 -6.45 -9.78
C SER A 88 -2.33 -5.48 -8.76
N HIS A 89 -1.94 -5.57 -7.50
CA HIS A 89 -2.43 -4.71 -6.43
C HIS A 89 -1.27 -4.17 -5.60
N PHE A 90 -1.52 -3.07 -4.89
CA PHE A 90 -0.66 -2.55 -3.84
C PHE A 90 -1.39 -2.62 -2.49
N GLY A 91 -0.61 -2.72 -1.41
CA GLY A 91 -1.09 -2.60 -0.06
C GLY A 91 -0.28 -1.56 0.72
N LEU A 92 -0.96 -0.76 1.52
CA LEU A 92 -0.36 0.17 2.48
C LEU A 92 -0.38 -0.44 3.86
N PHE A 93 0.75 -0.44 4.54
CA PHE A 93 0.92 -1.07 5.85
C PHE A 93 1.52 -0.13 6.86
N SER A 94 1.26 -0.40 8.14
CA SER A 94 1.84 0.36 9.25
C SER A 94 3.31 0.00 9.56
N ALA A 95 3.89 -1.02 8.91
CA ALA A 95 5.26 -1.47 9.15
C ALA A 95 5.92 -2.08 7.90
N ALA A 96 7.27 -2.08 7.87
CA ALA A 96 8.08 -2.64 6.80
C ALA A 96 7.93 -4.16 6.63
N SER A 97 7.63 -4.86 7.73
CA SER A 97 7.33 -6.28 7.81
C SER A 97 6.27 -6.51 8.88
N GLY A 98 5.27 -7.34 8.62
CA GLY A 98 4.11 -7.49 9.53
C GLY A 98 3.24 -6.23 9.56
N GLY A 99 2.75 -5.84 10.73
CA GLY A 99 1.87 -4.68 10.86
C GLY A 99 0.49 -4.89 10.23
N GLN A 100 -0.34 -3.85 10.30
CA GLN A 100 -1.73 -3.88 9.82
C GLN A 100 -1.79 -3.32 8.40
N LEU A 101 -2.58 -3.95 7.54
CA LEU A 101 -3.01 -3.33 6.28
C LEU A 101 -3.87 -2.11 6.64
N LEU A 102 -3.59 -0.98 6.02
CA LEU A 102 -4.29 0.30 6.22
C LEU A 102 -5.25 0.57 5.05
N ALA A 103 -4.78 0.34 3.83
CA ALA A 103 -5.54 0.46 2.60
C ALA A 103 -4.89 -0.43 1.53
N SER A 104 -5.65 -0.84 0.54
CA SER A 104 -5.15 -1.56 -0.63
C SER A 104 -5.77 -0.99 -1.89
N GLY A 105 -5.20 -1.28 -3.05
CA GLY A 105 -5.79 -0.87 -4.30
C GLY A 105 -5.25 -1.66 -5.49
N ALA A 106 -6.06 -1.78 -6.53
CA ALA A 106 -5.61 -2.31 -7.81
C ALA A 106 -4.67 -1.33 -8.50
N LEU A 107 -3.62 -1.86 -9.13
CA LEU A 107 -2.80 -1.10 -10.09
C LEU A 107 -3.61 -0.82 -11.36
N ALA A 108 -3.27 0.25 -12.07
CA ALA A 108 -3.92 0.60 -13.33
C ALA A 108 -3.82 -0.53 -14.38
N ALA A 109 -2.72 -1.28 -14.36
CA ALA A 109 -2.55 -2.51 -15.12
C ALA A 109 -1.62 -3.45 -14.34
N SER A 110 -1.92 -4.76 -14.38
CA SER A 110 -1.05 -5.79 -13.83
C SER A 110 0.34 -5.72 -14.49
N GLN A 111 1.38 -5.64 -13.67
CA GLN A 111 2.76 -5.54 -14.11
C GLN A 111 3.47 -6.87 -13.94
N SER A 112 4.07 -7.38 -15.02
CA SER A 112 5.01 -8.49 -14.96
C SER A 112 6.40 -7.93 -14.63
N ILE A 113 6.88 -8.24 -13.44
CA ILE A 113 8.20 -7.85 -12.94
C ILE A 113 9.16 -8.97 -13.28
N VAL A 114 10.19 -8.64 -14.04
CA VAL A 114 11.32 -9.54 -14.32
C VAL A 114 12.46 -9.17 -13.37
N ALA A 115 13.29 -10.15 -12.99
CA ALA A 115 14.49 -9.87 -12.22
C ALA A 115 15.36 -8.80 -12.92
N THR A 116 16.04 -7.98 -12.12
CA THR A 116 16.84 -6.81 -12.52
C THR A 116 16.06 -5.59 -13.03
N ASN A 117 14.74 -5.70 -13.29
CA ASN A 117 13.95 -4.51 -13.63
C ASN A 117 13.89 -3.55 -12.44
N LEU A 118 14.01 -2.25 -12.72
CA LEU A 118 13.74 -1.22 -11.74
C LEU A 118 12.23 -1.17 -11.45
N VAL A 119 11.85 -1.33 -10.19
CA VAL A 119 10.47 -1.24 -9.74
C VAL A 119 10.31 0.00 -8.89
N LYS A 120 9.50 0.95 -9.34
CA LYS A 120 9.18 2.14 -8.56
C LYS A 120 7.78 2.66 -8.85
N PHE A 121 7.20 3.31 -7.86
CA PHE A 121 6.10 4.25 -8.10
C PHE A 121 6.70 5.65 -8.19
N ALA A 122 6.54 6.28 -9.35
CA ALA A 122 6.90 7.69 -9.48
C ALA A 122 6.06 8.56 -8.54
N THR A 123 6.57 9.73 -8.20
CA THR A 123 5.84 10.76 -7.45
C THR A 123 4.45 11.01 -8.07
N GLY A 124 3.39 10.97 -7.25
CA GLY A 124 2.00 11.13 -7.67
C GLY A 124 1.35 9.90 -8.32
N ALA A 125 2.07 8.80 -8.57
CA ALA A 125 1.52 7.60 -9.21
C ALA A 125 0.72 6.70 -8.25
N LEU A 126 1.03 6.77 -6.95
CA LEU A 126 0.33 6.02 -5.92
C LEU A 126 -0.70 6.92 -5.24
N THR A 127 -1.95 6.79 -5.66
CA THR A 127 -3.08 7.55 -5.13
C THR A 127 -3.97 6.66 -4.27
N VAL A 128 -4.34 7.18 -3.10
CA VAL A 128 -5.33 6.58 -2.21
C VAL A 128 -6.50 7.53 -2.06
N THR A 129 -7.70 7.03 -2.30
CA THR A 129 -8.96 7.75 -2.20
C THR A 129 -9.86 7.11 -1.14
N VAL A 130 -10.59 7.93 -0.40
CA VAL A 130 -11.65 7.57 0.53
C VAL A 130 -12.93 8.26 0.06
N ASP A 131 -14.00 7.49 -0.17
CA ASP A 131 -15.35 7.94 -0.52
C ASP A 131 -16.34 7.43 0.53
#